data_AF-A0A1Q7IYD5-F1
#
_entry.id   AF-A0A1Q7IYD5-F1
#
_cell.length_a   1.000
_cell.length_b   1.000
_cell.length_c   1.000
_cell.angle_alpha   90.00
_cell.angle_beta   90.00
_cell.angle_gamma   90.00
#
_symmetry.space_group_name_H-M   'P 1'
#
loop_
_entity.id
_entity.type
_entity.pdbx_description
1 polymer ?
#
loop_
_entity_poly.entity_id
_entity_poly.type
_entity_poly.pdbx_seq_one_letter_code
_entity_poly.pdbx_strand_id
1 'polypeptide(L)'
;MAAGDRGAVRELLARYRSTLYATAYAALVDPELAEAAVASTFEQAWRTAARFLSTRGSVSGWLTHLTRLNVAALSAGWPAH
;
A
#
# COMPACT_ATOMS: atom_id res chain seq x y z
N MET A 1 19.76 8.78 14.03
CA MET A 1 18.47 9.52 14.00
C MET A 1 17.50 8.91 12.97
N ALA A 2 17.10 7.64 13.13
CA ALA A 2 16.26 6.91 12.13
C ALA A 2 14.85 6.53 12.65
N ALA A 3 14.47 7.05 13.82
CA ALA A 3 13.11 6.88 14.37
C ALA A 3 12.12 7.92 13.79
N GLY A 4 12.61 9.14 13.51
CA GLY A 4 11.80 10.21 12.92
C GLY A 4 11.28 9.87 11.52
N ASP A 5 12.12 9.24 10.68
CA ASP A 5 11.68 8.79 9.35
C ASP A 5 10.59 7.72 9.43
N ARG A 6 10.74 6.72 10.32
CA ARG A 6 9.72 5.67 10.50
C ARG A 6 8.37 6.23 10.97
N GLY A 7 8.39 7.22 11.86
CA GLY A 7 7.18 7.95 12.27
C GLY A 7 6.51 8.67 11.09
N ALA A 8 7.32 9.42 10.31
CA ALA A 8 6.85 10.14 9.13
C ALA A 8 6.29 9.21 8.04
N VAL A 9 6.92 8.05 7.82
CA VAL A 9 6.40 7.01 6.91
C VAL A 9 5.04 6.53 7.37
N ARG A 10 4.88 6.26 8.67
CA ARG A 10 3.64 5.70 9.22
C ARG A 10 2.48 6.67 9.01
N GLU A 11 2.74 7.95 9.25
CA GLU A 11 1.73 9.01 9.13
C GLU A 11 1.38 9.32 7.67
N LEU A 12 2.39 9.30 6.79
CA LEU A 12 2.19 9.40 5.35
C LEU A 12 1.34 8.24 4.82
N LEU A 13 1.74 7.01 5.13
CA LEU A 13 0.98 5.82 4.73
C LEU A 13 -0.44 5.89 5.29
N ALA A 14 -0.62 6.22 6.57
CA ALA A 14 -1.94 6.35 7.20
C ALA A 14 -2.86 7.34 6.47
N ARG A 15 -2.33 8.48 5.99
CA ARG A 15 -3.11 9.41 5.13
C ARG A 15 -3.55 8.79 3.81
N TYR A 16 -2.68 7.97 3.19
CA TYR A 16 -3.03 7.28 1.95
C TYR A 16 -3.97 6.08 2.17
N ARG A 17 -4.09 5.57 3.40
CA ARG A 17 -4.95 4.42 3.72
C ARG A 17 -6.39 4.60 3.25
N SER A 18 -6.99 5.76 3.52
CA SER A 18 -8.38 6.03 3.14
C SER A 18 -8.57 6.05 1.62
N THR A 19 -7.63 6.64 0.87
CA THR A 19 -7.67 6.67 -0.59
C THR A 19 -7.46 5.30 -1.20
N LEU A 20 -6.51 4.52 -0.67
CA LEU A 20 -6.25 3.15 -1.10
C LEU A 20 -7.44 2.24 -0.83
N TYR A 21 -8.05 2.37 0.35
CA TYR A 21 -9.26 1.65 0.72
C TYR A 21 -10.42 1.98 -0.21
N ALA A 22 -10.69 3.26 -0.48
CA ALA A 22 -11.73 3.66 -1.42
C ALA A 22 -11.49 3.09 -2.83
N THR A 23 -10.24 3.05 -3.28
CA THR A 23 -9.86 2.52 -4.59
C THR A 23 -10.00 1.00 -4.67
N ALA A 24 -9.55 0.28 -3.64
CA ALA A 24 -9.67 -1.17 -3.55
C ALA A 24 -11.14 -1.60 -3.43
N TYR A 25 -11.92 -0.89 -2.61
CA TYR A 25 -13.35 -1.14 -2.45
C TYR A 25 -14.13 -0.89 -3.74
N ALA A 26 -13.80 0.17 -4.49
CA ALA A 26 -14.41 0.42 -5.79
C ALA A 26 -14.08 -0.67 -6.84
N ALA A 27 -12.93 -1.35 -6.70
CA ALA A 27 -12.50 -2.39 -7.63
C ALA A 27 -13.00 -3.80 -7.25
N LEU A 28 -13.05 -4.13 -5.96
CA LEU A 28 -13.36 -5.47 -5.46
C LEU A 28 -14.82 -5.62 -5.04
N VAL A 29 -15.50 -4.51 -4.69
CA VAL A 29 -16.91 -4.47 -4.22
C VAL A 29 -17.18 -5.43 -3.05
N ASP A 30 -16.12 -5.83 -2.36
CA ASP A 30 -16.13 -6.74 -1.21
C ASP A 30 -15.25 -6.09 -0.12
N PRO A 31 -15.82 -5.78 1.06
CA PRO A 31 -15.09 -5.13 2.13
C PRO A 31 -13.95 -5.99 2.71
N GLU A 32 -14.10 -7.32 2.80
CA GLU A 32 -13.06 -8.20 3.34
C GLU A 32 -11.88 -8.31 2.37
N LEU A 33 -12.16 -8.48 1.07
CA LEU A 33 -11.11 -8.51 0.05
C LEU A 33 -10.41 -7.15 -0.08
N ALA A 34 -11.16 -6.04 0.03
CA ALA A 34 -10.58 -4.70 0.01
C ALA A 34 -9.67 -4.44 1.22
N GLU A 35 -10.06 -4.86 2.42
CA GLU A 35 -9.20 -4.76 3.60
C GLU A 35 -7.94 -5.60 3.47
N ALA A 36 -8.05 -6.84 3.02
CA ALA A 36 -6.90 -7.73 2.79
C ALA A 36 -5.92 -7.14 1.76
N ALA A 37 -6.45 -6.58 0.66
CA ALA A 37 -5.66 -5.92 -0.38
C ALA A 37 -4.86 -4.73 0.18
N VAL A 38 -5.54 -3.88 0.96
CA VAL A 38 -4.93 -2.68 1.57
C VAL A 38 -3.89 -3.08 2.61
N ALA A 39 -4.18 -4.07 3.45
CA ALA A 39 -3.26 -4.56 4.47
C ALA A 39 -1.97 -5.13 3.86
N SER A 40 -2.09 -5.99 2.84
CA SER A 40 -0.94 -6.55 2.11
C SER A 40 -0.12 -5.47 1.40
N THR A 41 -0.80 -4.51 0.77
CA THR A 41 -0.14 -3.35 0.13
C THR A 41 0.63 -2.53 1.16
N PHE A 42 0.07 -2.32 2.35
CA PHE A 42 0.69 -1.57 3.43
C PHE A 42 1.91 -2.25 4.01
N GLU A 43 1.86 -3.57 4.23
CA GLU A 43 3.01 -4.33 4.73
C GLU A 43 4.18 -4.29 3.75
N GLN A 44 3.90 -4.48 2.46
CA GLN A 44 4.91 -4.38 1.40
C GLN A 44 5.46 -2.96 1.30
N ALA A 45 4.58 -1.95 1.40
CA ALA A 45 4.98 -0.57 1.43
C ALA A 45 5.91 -0.31 2.62
N TRP A 46 5.51 -0.66 3.84
CA TRP A 46 6.34 -0.45 5.03
C TRP A 46 7.72 -1.10 4.93
N ARG A 47 7.80 -2.35 4.48
CA ARG A 47 9.07 -3.08 4.29
C ARG A 47 10.00 -2.39 3.29
N THR A 48 9.45 -1.86 2.20
CA THR A 48 10.27 -1.23 1.14
C THR A 48 10.49 0.27 1.35
N ALA A 49 9.63 0.93 2.13
CA ALA A 49 9.66 2.37 2.37
C ALA A 49 10.98 2.83 3.00
N ALA A 50 11.53 2.07 3.96
CA ALA A 50 12.83 2.37 4.55
C ALA A 50 13.96 2.45 3.51
N ARG A 51 13.86 1.63 2.45
CA ARG A 51 14.83 1.58 1.36
C ARG A 51 14.54 2.61 0.26
N PHE A 52 13.26 2.87 -0.03
CA PHE A 52 12.80 3.79 -1.08
C PHE A 52 12.88 5.28 -0.68
N LEU A 53 12.60 5.60 0.59
CA LEU A 53 12.72 6.96 1.11
C LEU A 53 14.18 7.36 1.26
N SER A 54 15.07 6.39 1.54
CA SER A 54 16.51 6.59 1.52
C SER A 54 17.03 7.00 0.13
N THR A 55 16.30 6.71 -0.96
CA THR A 55 16.68 7.04 -2.34
C THR A 55 15.93 8.24 -2.93
N ARG A 56 15.18 9.02 -2.13
CA ARG A 56 14.44 10.24 -2.56
C ARG A 56 13.46 10.04 -3.74
N GLY A 57 13.02 8.81 -4.01
CA GLY A 57 12.00 8.54 -5.04
C GLY A 57 10.63 9.06 -4.60
N SER A 58 9.91 9.75 -5.48
CA SER A 58 8.59 10.35 -5.19
C SER A 58 7.59 9.30 -4.69
N VAL A 59 7.21 9.39 -3.41
CA VAL A 59 6.41 8.39 -2.68
C VAL A 59 5.05 8.13 -3.34
N SER A 60 4.45 9.18 -3.90
CA SER A 60 3.16 9.13 -4.58
C SER A 60 3.17 8.18 -5.78
N GLY A 61 4.23 8.21 -6.58
CA GLY A 61 4.40 7.33 -7.74
C GLY A 61 4.59 5.87 -7.34
N TRP A 62 5.37 5.64 -6.29
CA TRP A 62 5.63 4.31 -5.77
C TRP A 62 4.39 3.66 -5.12
N LEU A 63 3.60 4.41 -4.35
CA LEU A 63 2.34 3.91 -3.79
C LEU A 63 1.31 3.59 -4.88
N THR A 64 1.21 4.44 -5.90
CA THR A 64 0.32 4.18 -7.05
C THR A 64 0.72 2.90 -7.78
N HIS A 65 2.03 2.65 -7.92
CA HIS A 65 2.57 1.44 -8.52
C HIS A 65 2.24 0.18 -7.69
N LEU A 66 2.46 0.21 -6.37
CA LEU A 66 2.15 -0.92 -5.48
C LEU A 66 0.65 -1.25 -5.44
N THR A 67 -0.20 -0.23 -5.49
CA THR A 67 -1.65 -0.41 -5.52
C THR A 67 -2.09 -1.13 -6.79
N ARG A 68 -1.57 -0.71 -7.95
CA ARG A 68 -1.84 -1.39 -9.23
C ARG A 68 -1.37 -2.83 -9.23
N LEU A 69 -0.19 -3.13 -8.67
CA LEU A 69 0.32 -4.50 -8.55
C LEU A 69 -0.60 -5.39 -7.72
N ASN A 70 -1.04 -4.93 -6.54
CA ASN A 70 -1.92 -5.71 -5.67
C ASN A 70 -3.33 -5.90 -6.27
N VAL A 71 -3.89 -4.87 -6.88
CA VAL A 71 -5.18 -4.97 -7.61
C VAL A 71 -5.07 -5.99 -8.75
N ALA A 72 -3.97 -5.97 -9.51
CA ALA A 72 -3.74 -6.94 -10.58
C ALA A 72 -3.59 -8.37 -10.04
N ALA A 73 -2.91 -8.55 -8.91
CA ALA A 73 -2.73 -9.87 -8.28
C ALA A 73 -4.07 -10.47 -7.79
N LEU A 74 -4.95 -9.64 -7.22
CA LEU A 74 -6.28 -10.08 -6.77
C LEU A 74 -7.24 -10.31 -7.95
N SER A 75 -7.17 -9.47 -8.98
CA SER A 75 -7.92 -9.64 -10.23
C SER A 75 -7.49 -10.88 -11.02
N ALA A 76 -6.25 -11.35 -10.87
CA ALA A 76 -5.73 -12.54 -11.54
C ALA A 76 -6.21 -13.86 -10.91
N GLY A 77 -7.01 -13.81 -9.83
CA GLY A 77 -7.62 -14.99 -9.25
C GLY A 77 -6.63 -15.90 -8.52
N TRP A 78 -5.73 -15.33 -7.73
CA TRP A 78 -4.90 -16.13 -6.82
C TRP A 78 -5.47 -16.11 -5.39
N PRO A 79 -6.31 -17.09 -5.00
CA PRO A 79 -6.56 -17.36 -3.59
C PRO A 79 -5.31 -18.02 -3.02
N ALA A 80 -4.52 -17.25 -2.27
CA ALA A 80 -3.53 -17.84 -1.37
C ALA A 80 -4.31 -18.51 -0.23
N HIS A 81 -4.41 -19.83 -0.32
CA HIS A 81 -4.66 -20.75 0.79
C HIS A 81 -3.46 -20.73 1.75
#